data_AF-U1MG02-F1
#
_entry.id   AF-U1MG02-F1
#
_cell.length_a   1.000
_cell.length_b   1.000
_cell.length_c   1.000
_cell.angle_alpha   90.00
_cell.angle_beta   90.00
_cell.angle_gamma   90.00
#
_symmetry.space_group_name_H-M   'P 1'
#
loop_
_entity.id
_entity.type
_entity.pdbx_description
1 polymer ?
#
loop_
_entity_poly.entity_id
_entity_poly.type
_entity_poly.pdbx_seq_one_letter_code
_entity_poly.pdbx_strand_id
1 'polypeptide(L)'
;MTTSIICLRKGTRRGPATTTTAITRILRDAGVDDELLSPVQRCVAVHDELAIHGDELAPATIEVAVLWDADNLDAMGAIGVARAFTFGSVHDLTLWDPDGGAYSTLCHFEDRLLRLRGELHTELACQLAADRQAFLEAFHERFRAEWHSDG
;
A
#
# COMPACT_ATOMS: atom_id res chain seq x y z
N MET A 1 -21.07 1.89 5.21
CA MET A 1 -20.72 1.78 3.78
C MET A 1 -19.25 1.50 3.70
N THR A 2 -18.90 0.23 3.55
CA THR A 2 -17.52 -0.26 3.66
C THR A 2 -16.84 -0.07 2.30
N THR A 3 -16.07 1.00 2.16
CA THR A 3 -15.26 1.23 0.95
C THR A 3 -14.12 0.21 0.96
N SER A 4 -14.37 -0.97 0.37
CA SER A 4 -13.33 -1.92 0.01
C SER A 4 -12.51 -1.31 -1.13
N ILE A 5 -11.54 -0.48 -0.77
CA ILE A 5 -10.58 0.08 -1.72
C ILE A 5 -9.50 -0.98 -1.95
N ILE A 6 -9.45 -1.45 -3.18
CA ILE A 6 -8.56 -2.49 -3.73
C ILE A 6 -8.99 -3.93 -3.40
N CYS A 7 -10.05 -4.37 -4.07
CA CYS A 7 -10.29 -5.80 -4.29
C CYS A 7 -10.60 -6.04 -5.77
N LEU A 8 -9.55 -6.09 -6.57
CA LEU A 8 -9.67 -6.35 -8.00
C LEU A 8 -9.38 -7.83 -8.29
N ARG A 9 -10.37 -8.46 -8.92
CA ARG A 9 -10.57 -9.90 -9.18
C ARG A 9 -10.77 -10.80 -7.96
N LYS A 10 -12.03 -11.21 -7.77
CA LYS A 10 -12.41 -12.41 -6.99
C LYS A 10 -11.68 -13.63 -7.59
N GLY A 11 -10.65 -14.16 -6.91
CA GLY A 11 -10.09 -15.47 -7.30
C GLY A 11 -8.68 -15.82 -6.83
N THR A 12 -7.83 -14.88 -6.39
CA THR A 12 -6.40 -15.19 -6.14
C THR A 12 -5.88 -14.90 -4.74
N ARG A 13 -6.68 -14.31 -3.82
CA ARG A 13 -6.21 -14.21 -2.43
C ARG A 13 -6.20 -15.58 -1.79
N ARG A 14 -5.00 -16.07 -1.49
CA ARG A 14 -4.82 -17.10 -0.46
C ARG A 14 -5.19 -16.44 0.86
N GLY A 15 -6.03 -17.11 1.65
CA GLY A 15 -6.31 -16.62 2.99
C GLY A 15 -5.03 -16.63 3.84
N PRO A 16 -4.97 -15.82 4.90
CA PRO A 16 -3.77 -15.66 5.71
C PRO A 16 -3.27 -16.96 6.34
N ALA A 17 -4.17 -17.89 6.70
CA ALA A 17 -3.80 -19.23 7.15
C ALA A 17 -2.99 -20.04 6.11
N THR A 18 -3.32 -19.88 4.82
CA THR A 18 -2.57 -20.48 3.71
C THR A 18 -1.22 -19.80 3.46
N THR A 19 -1.12 -18.49 3.75
CA THR A 19 0.12 -17.71 3.61
C THR A 19 1.16 -18.15 4.66
N THR A 20 0.78 -18.24 5.93
CA THR A 20 1.69 -18.62 7.03
C THR A 20 2.27 -20.03 6.87
N THR A 21 1.45 -20.99 6.42
CA THR A 21 1.91 -22.37 6.19
C THR A 21 2.94 -22.43 5.05
N ALA A 22 2.72 -21.68 3.97
CA ALA A 22 3.66 -21.60 2.86
C ALA A 22 4.99 -20.97 3.28
N ILE A 23 4.94 -19.88 4.06
CA ILE A 23 6.13 -19.20 4.60
C ILE A 23 6.94 -20.14 5.48
N THR A 24 6.30 -20.84 6.41
CA THR A 24 6.98 -21.81 7.29
C THR A 24 7.76 -22.84 6.49
N ARG A 25 7.13 -23.42 5.47
CA ARG A 25 7.77 -24.40 4.62
C ARG A 25 8.97 -23.81 3.89
N ILE A 26 8.79 -22.65 3.22
CA ILE A 26 9.86 -22.00 2.44
C ILE A 26 11.07 -21.67 3.32
N LEU A 27 10.83 -21.10 4.52
CA LEU A 27 11.91 -20.71 5.42
C LEU A 27 12.65 -21.93 6.00
N ARG A 28 11.93 -23.00 6.33
CA ARG A 28 12.54 -24.26 6.78
C ARG A 28 13.34 -24.95 5.69
N ASP A 29 12.81 -24.97 4.46
CA ASP A 29 13.52 -25.52 3.29
C ASP A 29 14.80 -24.72 2.99
N ALA A 30 14.83 -23.44 3.34
CA ALA A 30 15.99 -22.56 3.24
C ALA A 30 16.96 -22.67 4.45
N GLY A 31 16.66 -23.49 5.47
CA GLY A 31 17.50 -23.67 6.66
C GLY A 31 17.46 -22.50 7.64
N VAL A 32 16.39 -21.70 7.66
CA VAL A 32 16.22 -20.60 8.61
C VAL A 32 15.82 -21.14 9.99
N ASP A 33 16.51 -20.67 11.03
CA ASP A 33 16.25 -21.07 12.41
C ASP A 33 14.85 -20.64 12.90
N ASP A 34 14.25 -21.46 13.76
CA ASP A 34 12.92 -21.21 14.32
C ASP A 34 12.85 -19.88 15.11
N GLU A 35 13.98 -19.35 15.59
CA GLU A 35 14.07 -18.03 16.26
C GLU A 35 13.66 -16.87 15.33
N LEU A 36 13.99 -16.95 14.04
CA LEU A 36 13.64 -15.94 13.03
C LEU A 36 12.27 -16.18 12.40
N LEU A 37 11.74 -17.40 12.50
CA LEU A 37 10.48 -17.79 11.89
C LEU A 37 9.30 -16.97 12.43
N SER A 38 9.21 -16.85 13.76
CA SER A 38 8.12 -16.15 14.44
C SER A 38 8.09 -14.63 14.13
N PRO A 39 9.23 -13.90 14.20
CA PRO A 39 9.30 -12.51 13.76
C PRO A 39 8.89 -12.29 12.30
N VAL A 40 9.37 -13.15 11.38
CA VAL A 40 9.05 -13.02 9.95
C VAL A 40 7.57 -13.27 9.70
N GLN A 41 6.99 -14.32 10.30
CA GLN A 41 5.55 -14.60 10.20
C GLN A 41 4.71 -13.43 10.73
N ARG A 42 5.13 -12.79 11.83
CA ARG A 42 4.45 -11.59 12.34
C ARG A 42 4.50 -10.44 11.34
N CYS A 43 5.67 -10.17 10.77
CA CYS A 43 5.85 -9.12 9.77
C CYS A 43 4.93 -9.34 8.56
N VAL A 44 4.87 -10.58 8.06
CA VAL A 44 3.98 -10.90 6.93
C VAL A 44 2.51 -10.88 7.33
N ALA A 45 2.14 -11.35 8.53
CA ALA A 45 0.75 -11.34 8.98
C ALA A 45 0.20 -9.92 9.12
N VAL A 46 0.97 -8.98 9.68
CA VAL A 46 0.56 -7.57 9.77
C VAL A 46 0.35 -6.96 8.38
N HIS A 47 1.17 -7.35 7.41
CA HIS A 47 1.07 -6.88 6.02
C HIS A 47 -0.06 -7.56 5.21
N ASP A 48 -0.35 -8.84 5.44
CA ASP A 48 -1.37 -9.64 4.74
C ASP A 48 -2.79 -9.46 5.33
N GLU A 49 -2.93 -9.40 6.67
CA GLU A 49 -4.23 -9.39 7.36
C GLU A 49 -4.82 -8.00 7.66
N LEU A 50 -4.09 -6.88 7.61
CA LEU A 50 -4.59 -5.58 8.12
C LEU A 50 -4.57 -4.40 7.15
N ALA A 51 -4.78 -4.67 5.88
CA ALA A 51 -5.35 -3.67 4.98
C ALA A 51 -6.85 -3.40 5.24
N ILE A 52 -7.47 -3.98 6.28
CA ILE A 52 -8.94 -4.01 6.41
C ILE A 52 -9.50 -3.18 7.57
N HIS A 53 -9.22 -3.38 8.86
CA HIS A 53 -9.96 -2.62 9.91
C HIS A 53 -9.05 -2.02 10.98
N GLY A 54 -9.38 -0.79 11.37
CA GLY A 54 -8.59 0.05 12.26
C GLY A 54 -8.45 -0.46 13.69
N ASP A 55 -7.44 0.14 14.33
CA ASP A 55 -7.31 0.39 15.77
C ASP A 55 -6.71 -0.68 16.70
N GLU A 56 -6.09 -1.77 16.21
CA GLU A 56 -5.44 -2.71 17.16
C GLU A 56 -4.08 -3.29 16.76
N LEU A 57 -3.41 -2.76 15.74
CA LEU A 57 -2.04 -3.17 15.41
C LEU A 57 -1.14 -1.99 15.08
N ALA A 58 -0.81 -1.20 16.11
CA ALA A 58 0.45 -0.48 16.10
C ALA A 58 1.60 -1.49 15.84
N PRO A 59 2.70 -1.11 15.18
CA PRO A 59 3.83 -2.00 14.99
C PRO A 59 4.29 -2.52 16.35
N ALA A 60 4.07 -3.81 16.59
CA ALA A 60 4.40 -4.42 17.86
C ALA A 60 5.92 -4.48 18.09
N THR A 61 6.71 -4.38 17.01
CA THR A 61 8.17 -4.42 17.04
C THR A 61 8.78 -3.49 15.99
N ILE A 62 10.08 -3.21 16.11
CA ILE A 62 10.81 -2.35 15.17
C ILE A 62 10.89 -2.98 13.77
N GLU A 63 10.96 -4.31 13.66
CA GLU A 63 11.00 -5.01 12.38
C GLU A 63 9.70 -4.83 11.59
N VAL A 64 8.55 -4.87 12.29
CA VAL A 64 7.25 -4.60 11.68
C VAL A 64 7.17 -3.14 11.21
N ALA A 65 7.65 -2.20 12.03
CA ALA A 65 7.67 -0.78 11.68
C ALA A 65 8.55 -0.50 10.45
N VAL A 66 9.76 -1.08 10.42
CA VAL A 66 10.70 -0.90 9.29
C VAL A 66 10.14 -1.52 8.01
N LEU A 67 9.53 -2.71 8.07
CA LEU A 67 8.92 -3.33 6.89
C LEU A 67 7.72 -2.51 6.38
N TRP A 68 6.86 -2.06 7.30
CA TRP A 68 5.70 -1.22 6.99
C TRP A 68 6.11 0.08 6.31
N ASP A 69 7.09 0.78 6.89
CA ASP A 69 7.62 2.02 6.35
C ASP A 69 8.24 1.80 4.97
N ALA A 70 9.00 0.71 4.78
CA ALA A 70 9.64 0.40 3.51
C ALA A 70 8.61 0.14 2.38
N ASP A 71 7.55 -0.62 2.66
CA ASP A 71 6.47 -0.89 1.69
C ASP A 71 5.70 0.37 1.33
N ASN A 72 5.33 1.18 2.33
CA ASN A 72 4.61 2.44 2.09
C ASN A 72 5.48 3.46 1.36
N LEU A 73 6.78 3.54 1.67
CA LEU A 73 7.71 4.39 0.93
C LEU A 73 7.77 4.00 -0.57
N ASP A 74 7.75 2.72 -0.92
CA ASP A 74 7.72 2.24 -2.32
C ASP A 74 6.41 2.61 -3.04
N ALA A 75 5.30 2.69 -2.29
CA ALA A 75 4.02 3.17 -2.81
C ALA A 75 3.98 4.71 -3.03
N MET A 76 4.99 5.46 -2.60
CA MET A 76 5.05 6.92 -2.72
C MET A 76 5.95 7.42 -3.87
N GLY A 77 5.85 8.72 -4.16
CA GLY A 77 6.68 9.40 -5.15
C GLY A 77 6.46 8.90 -6.58
N ALA A 78 7.45 9.08 -7.44
CA ALA A 78 7.34 8.77 -8.86
C ALA A 78 7.04 7.28 -9.14
N ILE A 79 7.61 6.37 -8.35
CA ILE A 79 7.32 4.93 -8.46
C ILE A 79 5.88 4.64 -8.04
N GLY A 80 5.40 5.27 -6.96
CA GLY A 80 4.01 5.22 -6.53
C GLY A 80 3.04 5.62 -7.63
N VAL A 81 3.28 6.75 -8.32
CA VAL A 81 2.49 7.19 -9.47
C VAL A 81 2.46 6.12 -10.56
N ALA A 82 3.62 5.66 -11.01
CA ALA A 82 3.71 4.66 -12.07
C ALA A 82 2.97 3.36 -11.72
N ARG A 83 3.13 2.88 -10.48
CA ARG A 83 2.45 1.68 -9.97
C ARG A 83 0.93 1.86 -9.93
N ALA A 84 0.46 3.00 -9.44
CA ALA A 84 -0.98 3.29 -9.32
C ALA A 84 -1.68 3.28 -10.69
N PHE A 85 -1.12 3.96 -11.69
CA PHE A 85 -1.70 3.98 -13.04
C PHE A 85 -1.58 2.65 -13.77
N THR A 86 -0.47 1.92 -13.58
CA THR A 86 -0.32 0.56 -14.13
C THR A 86 -1.37 -0.38 -13.55
N PHE A 87 -1.55 -0.33 -12.22
CA PHE A 87 -2.55 -1.11 -11.52
C PHE A 87 -3.96 -0.74 -11.99
N GLY A 88 -4.30 0.54 -12.03
CA GLY A 88 -5.59 1.01 -12.53
C GLY A 88 -5.89 0.53 -13.95
N SER A 89 -4.89 0.57 -14.83
CA SER A 89 -5.02 0.11 -16.22
C SER A 89 -5.28 -1.39 -16.34
N VAL A 90 -4.59 -2.22 -15.55
CA VAL A 90 -4.80 -3.70 -15.53
C VAL A 90 -6.18 -4.08 -14.98
N HIS A 91 -6.82 -3.14 -14.30
CA HIS A 91 -8.05 -3.33 -13.56
C HIS A 91 -9.23 -2.50 -14.09
N ASP A 92 -9.09 -1.97 -15.31
CA ASP A 92 -10.11 -1.21 -16.01
C ASP A 92 -10.66 -0.02 -15.17
N LEU A 93 -9.80 0.55 -14.30
CA LEU A 93 -10.13 1.78 -13.59
C LEU A 93 -9.94 2.96 -14.54
N THR A 94 -10.92 3.88 -14.53
CA THR A 94 -10.72 5.16 -15.22
C THR A 94 -9.60 5.96 -14.56
N LEU A 95 -8.97 6.86 -15.31
CA LEU A 95 -7.91 7.72 -14.78
C LEU A 95 -8.47 8.66 -13.70
N TRP A 96 -9.55 9.36 -14.04
CA TRP A 96 -10.28 10.23 -13.12
C TRP A 96 -11.76 10.37 -13.53
N ASP A 97 -12.65 10.44 -12.53
CA ASP A 97 -14.08 10.74 -12.68
C ASP A 97 -14.43 11.89 -11.73
N PRO A 98 -14.56 13.13 -12.22
CA PRO A 98 -14.86 14.30 -11.38
C PRO A 98 -16.28 14.29 -10.82
N ASP A 99 -17.22 13.56 -11.45
CA ASP A 99 -18.60 13.44 -10.99
C ASP A 99 -18.75 12.37 -9.89
N GLY A 100 -17.69 11.59 -9.63
CA GLY A 100 -17.62 10.59 -8.56
C GLY A 100 -18.49 9.36 -8.81
N GLY A 101 -18.89 9.09 -10.05
CA GLY A 101 -19.72 7.95 -10.43
C GLY A 101 -18.98 6.61 -10.37
N ALA A 102 -17.68 6.61 -10.68
CA ALA A 102 -16.82 5.43 -10.68
C ALA A 102 -15.55 5.62 -9.84
N TYR A 103 -15.06 4.53 -9.24
CA TYR A 103 -13.76 4.55 -8.56
C TYR A 103 -12.64 4.69 -9.60
N SER A 104 -11.83 5.74 -9.46
CA SER A 104 -10.77 6.07 -10.40
C SER A 104 -9.38 5.87 -9.79
N THR A 105 -8.35 5.86 -10.64
CA THR A 105 -6.96 5.85 -10.18
C THR A 105 -6.68 7.09 -9.31
N LEU A 106 -7.23 8.25 -9.66
CA LEU A 106 -7.06 9.46 -8.85
C LEU A 106 -7.79 9.39 -7.50
N CYS A 107 -8.93 8.69 -7.40
CA CYS A 107 -9.55 8.42 -6.10
C CYS A 107 -8.59 7.64 -5.18
N HIS A 108 -7.81 6.70 -5.73
CA HIS A 108 -6.79 5.97 -4.95
C HIS A 108 -5.68 6.88 -4.42
N PHE A 109 -5.31 7.94 -5.13
CA PHE A 109 -4.38 8.93 -4.60
C PHE A 109 -4.92 9.59 -3.34
N GLU A 110 -6.18 10.05 -3.37
CA GLU A 110 -6.82 10.80 -2.28
C GLU A 110 -7.14 9.92 -1.05
N ASP A 111 -7.58 8.68 -1.31
CA ASP A 111 -7.94 7.74 -0.26
C ASP A 111 -6.73 7.08 0.41
N ARG A 112 -5.63 6.91 -0.32
CA ARG A 112 -4.44 6.18 0.14
C ARG A 112 -3.16 6.99 0.02
N LEU A 113 -2.68 7.23 -1.20
CA LEU A 113 -1.28 7.65 -1.42
C LEU A 113 -0.93 8.98 -0.74
N LEU A 114 -1.86 9.94 -0.74
CA LEU A 114 -1.67 11.24 -0.09
C LEU A 114 -1.73 11.18 1.44
N ARG A 115 -2.17 10.06 2.02
CA ARG A 115 -2.27 9.86 3.48
C ARG A 115 -1.09 9.08 4.06
N LEU A 116 -0.35 8.34 3.22
CA LEU A 116 0.71 7.41 3.63
C LEU A 116 1.77 8.03 4.54
N ARG A 117 2.13 9.30 4.33
CA ARG A 117 3.09 9.99 5.21
C ARG A 117 2.66 9.98 6.69
N GLY A 118 1.36 10.09 6.96
CA GLY A 118 0.80 10.06 8.32
C GLY A 118 0.74 8.67 8.94
N GLU A 119 1.02 7.63 8.16
CA GLU A 119 0.99 6.22 8.57
C GLU A 119 2.40 5.64 8.78
N LEU A 120 3.45 6.45 8.63
CA LEU A 120 4.84 6.05 8.86
C LEU A 120 5.21 6.07 10.34
N HIS A 121 6.10 5.17 10.74
CA HIS A 121 6.44 4.94 12.14
C HIS A 121 7.83 5.41 12.54
N THR A 122 8.79 5.40 11.62
CA THR A 122 10.18 5.81 11.91
C THR A 122 10.46 7.24 11.43
N GLU A 123 11.31 7.94 12.18
CA GLU A 123 11.73 9.30 11.81
C GLU A 123 12.45 9.34 10.46
N LEU A 124 13.30 8.33 10.19
CA LEU A 124 13.99 8.20 8.91
C LEU A 124 13.00 8.02 7.75
N ALA A 125 11.95 7.22 7.92
CA ALA A 125 10.94 7.06 6.88
C ALA A 125 10.20 8.38 6.62
N CYS A 126 9.83 9.11 7.67
CA CYS A 126 9.23 10.45 7.54
C CYS A 126 10.12 11.43 6.76
N GLN A 127 11.44 11.39 6.98
CA GLN A 127 12.41 12.20 6.23
C GLN A 127 12.46 11.79 4.74
N LEU A 128 12.57 10.49 4.46
CA LEU A 128 12.58 9.96 3.09
C LEU A 128 11.26 10.18 2.34
N ALA A 129 10.14 10.21 3.06
CA ALA A 129 8.82 10.42 2.52
C ALA A 129 8.55 11.88 2.15
N ALA A 130 9.29 12.85 2.69
CA ALA A 130 9.02 14.28 2.49
C ALA A 130 9.01 14.64 0.99
N ASP A 131 10.08 14.32 0.26
CA ASP A 131 10.18 14.60 -1.18
C ASP A 131 9.20 13.76 -2.00
N ARG A 132 8.97 12.50 -1.59
CA ARG A 132 8.05 11.59 -2.28
C ARG A 132 6.59 12.03 -2.15
N GLN A 133 6.19 12.50 -0.98
CA GLN A 133 4.88 13.05 -0.69
C GLN A 133 4.67 14.35 -1.49
N ALA A 134 5.64 15.27 -1.44
CA ALA A 134 5.56 16.52 -2.20
C ALA A 134 5.41 16.27 -3.71
N PHE A 135 6.08 15.24 -4.24
CA PHE A 135 5.89 14.84 -5.63
C PHE A 135 4.48 14.31 -5.93
N LEU A 136 3.90 13.49 -5.04
CA LEU A 136 2.53 12.99 -5.21
C LEU A 136 1.50 14.14 -5.21
N GLU A 137 1.65 15.09 -4.28
CA GLU A 137 0.80 16.28 -4.19
C GLU A 137 0.91 17.12 -5.46
N ALA A 138 2.14 17.45 -5.89
CA ALA A 138 2.37 18.23 -7.10
C ALA A 138 1.84 17.53 -8.37
N PHE A 139 2.03 16.21 -8.48
CA PHE A 139 1.49 15.42 -9.59
C PHE A 139 -0.04 15.46 -9.59
N HIS A 140 -0.68 15.23 -8.45
CA HIS A 140 -2.14 15.22 -8.31
C HIS A 140 -2.74 16.58 -8.67
N GLU A 141 -2.19 17.67 -8.14
CA GLU A 141 -2.62 19.03 -8.48
C GLU A 141 -2.45 19.33 -9.97
N ARG A 142 -1.30 18.98 -10.54
CA ARG A 142 -1.01 19.21 -11.96
C ARG A 142 -1.95 18.41 -12.84
N PHE A 143 -2.18 17.13 -12.52
CA PHE A 143 -3.10 16.25 -13.25
C PHE A 143 -4.51 16.85 -13.29
N ARG A 144 -5.03 17.29 -12.14
CA ARG A 144 -6.37 17.91 -12.05
C ARG A 144 -6.46 19.21 -12.83
N ALA A 145 -5.41 20.05 -12.76
CA ALA A 145 -5.36 21.29 -13.50
C ALA A 145 -5.37 21.03 -15.02
N GLU A 146 -4.50 20.13 -15.51
CA GLU A 146 -4.42 19.78 -16.93
C GLU A 146 -5.73 19.16 -17.43
N TRP A 147 -6.35 18.27 -16.65
CA TRP A 147 -7.62 17.63 -17.02
C TRP A 147 -8.76 18.64 -17.22
N HIS A 148 -8.78 19.73 -16.44
CA HIS A 148 -9.75 20.80 -16.59
C HIS A 148 -9.36 21.88 -17.61
N SER A 149 -8.09 21.93 -18.02
CA SER A 149 -7.56 22.98 -18.90
C SER A 149 -7.82 22.73 -20.38
N ASP A 150 -8.28 21.53 -20.75
CA ASP A 150 -8.77 21.23 -22.10
C ASP A 150 -10.30 21.44 -22.15
N GLY A 151 -10.69 22.72 -22.20
CA GLY A 151 -12.07 23.20 -22.41
C GLY A 151 -12.10 24.49 -23.20
#